data_AF-A0A7W0YGR9-F1
#
_entry.id   AF-A0A7W0YGR9-F1
#
_cell.length_a   1.000
_cell.length_b   1.000
_cell.length_c   1.000
_cell.angle_alpha   90.00
_cell.angle_beta   90.00
_cell.angle_gamma   90.00
#
_symmetry.space_group_name_H-M   'P 1'
#
loop_
_entity.id
_entity.type
_entity.pdbx_description
1 polymer ?
#
loop_
_entity_poly.entity_id
_entity_poly.type
_entity_poly.pdbx_seq_one_letter_code
_entity_poly.pdbx_strand_id
1 'polypeptide(L)'
;MLGRRRPAAMSPALQKVLEGFRSTVALVERAKAEVVAAAPTGRGPGRPVAEALAAFEAFLAEARSTMPAWRSRPFDADWTACSRALDETGRRAELLRLEGSPAGYEELYGVLGDLLEPLEAFGVARDRFGRRSFGPRD
;
A
#
# COMPACT_ATOMS: atom_id res chain seq x y z
N MET A 1 -12.96 27.27 -34.18
CA MET A 1 -11.82 27.15 -33.24
C MET A 1 -12.29 26.41 -31.99
N LEU A 2 -11.97 25.12 -31.87
CA LEU A 2 -12.30 24.34 -30.68
C LEU A 2 -11.34 24.76 -29.56
N GLY A 3 -11.82 25.62 -28.66
CA GLY A 3 -11.09 25.96 -27.45
C GLY A 3 -10.80 24.68 -26.67
N ARG A 4 -9.53 24.27 -26.63
CA ARG A 4 -9.07 23.23 -25.70
C ARG A 4 -9.37 23.74 -24.30
N ARG A 5 -10.53 23.34 -23.74
CA ARG A 5 -10.89 23.60 -22.35
C ARG A 5 -9.77 23.04 -21.49
N ARG A 6 -9.01 23.95 -20.87
CA ARG A 6 -7.99 23.62 -19.87
C ARG A 6 -8.71 22.84 -18.76
N PRO A 7 -8.26 21.64 -18.37
CA PRO A 7 -8.88 20.94 -17.25
C PRO A 7 -8.85 21.87 -16.03
N ALA A 8 -9.98 21.98 -15.34
CA ALA A 8 -10.08 22.80 -14.13
C ALA A 8 -9.01 22.31 -13.15
N ALA A 9 -8.20 23.24 -12.63
CA ALA A 9 -7.17 22.90 -11.66
C ALA A 9 -7.82 22.31 -10.40
N MET A 10 -7.25 21.22 -9.89
CA MET A 10 -7.70 20.56 -8.67
C MET A 10 -7.66 21.52 -7.49
N SER A 11 -8.65 21.45 -6.58
CA SER A 11 -8.68 22.33 -5.41
C SER A 11 -7.46 22.10 -4.49
N PRO A 12 -6.94 23.13 -3.81
CA PRO A 12 -5.78 22.98 -2.91
C PRO A 12 -6.00 21.95 -1.80
N ALA A 13 -7.23 21.84 -1.28
CA ALA A 13 -7.58 20.84 -0.28
C ALA A 13 -7.45 19.41 -0.83
N LEU A 14 -7.92 19.17 -2.06
CA LEU A 14 -7.80 17.85 -2.70
C LEU A 14 -6.34 17.53 -3.08
N GLN A 15 -5.53 18.54 -3.43
CA GLN A 15 -4.09 18.38 -3.64
C GLN A 15 -3.38 17.87 -2.39
N LYS A 16 -3.63 18.48 -1.23
CA LYS A 16 -3.05 18.06 0.05
C LYS A 16 -3.44 16.63 0.43
N VAL A 17 -4.71 16.27 0.25
CA VAL A 17 -5.21 14.90 0.48
C VAL A 17 -4.50 13.91 -0.45
N LEU A 18 -4.37 14.25 -1.74
CA LEU A 18 -3.70 13.39 -2.71
C LEU A 18 -2.20 13.21 -2.39
N GLU A 19 -1.50 14.27 -1.97
CA GLU A 19 -0.12 14.17 -1.51
C GLU A 19 0.01 13.22 -0.31
N GLY A 20 -0.83 13.38 0.72
CA GLY A 20 -0.83 12.48 1.88
C GLY A 20 -1.09 11.02 1.49
N PHE A 21 -1.99 10.79 0.53
CA PHE A 21 -2.26 9.45 0.01
C PHE A 21 -1.06 8.89 -0.74
N ARG A 22 -0.43 9.67 -1.63
CA ARG A 22 0.77 9.26 -2.38
C ARG A 22 1.94 8.93 -1.46
N SER A 23 2.18 9.72 -0.42
CA SER A 23 3.20 9.43 0.58
C SER A 23 2.93 8.10 1.28
N THR A 24 1.67 7.83 1.65
CA THR A 24 1.27 6.56 2.26
C THR A 24 1.50 5.38 1.30
N VAL A 25 1.04 5.50 0.04
CA VAL A 25 1.23 4.46 -0.98
C VAL A 25 2.70 4.19 -1.23
N ALA A 26 3.55 5.22 -1.28
CA ALA A 26 4.99 5.03 -1.47
C ALA A 26 5.62 4.18 -0.35
N LEU A 27 5.18 4.35 0.90
CA LEU A 27 5.64 3.52 2.02
C LEU A 27 5.11 2.09 1.93
N VAL A 28 3.85 1.91 1.52
CA VAL A 28 3.26 0.57 1.30
C VAL A 28 4.00 -0.18 0.19
N GLU A 29 4.31 0.47 -0.93
CA GLU A 29 5.06 -0.16 -2.03
C GLU A 29 6.50 -0.50 -1.63
N ARG A 30 7.14 0.33 -0.79
CA ARG A 30 8.43 0.00 -0.19
C ARG A 30 8.33 -1.22 0.71
N ALA A 31 7.31 -1.29 1.57
CA ALA A 31 7.05 -2.46 2.39
C ALA A 31 6.92 -3.72 1.51
N LYS A 32 6.04 -3.68 0.49
CA LYS A 32 5.86 -4.80 -0.46
C LYS A 32 7.18 -5.25 -1.07
N ALA A 33 8.05 -4.32 -1.46
CA ALA A 33 9.35 -4.64 -2.04
C ALA A 33 10.28 -5.39 -1.07
N GLU A 34 10.26 -5.06 0.23
CA GLU A 34 11.09 -5.73 1.23
C GLU A 34 10.77 -7.23 1.34
N VAL A 35 9.49 -7.59 1.44
CA VAL A 35 9.08 -9.01 1.53
C VAL A 35 9.24 -9.75 0.21
N VAL A 36 9.02 -9.09 -0.93
CA VAL A 36 9.29 -9.68 -2.24
C VAL A 36 10.79 -9.98 -2.42
N ALA A 37 11.67 -9.16 -1.84
CA ALA A 37 13.12 -9.41 -1.88
C ALA A 37 13.54 -10.66 -1.06
N ALA A 38 12.68 -11.16 -0.16
CA ALA A 38 12.91 -12.44 0.52
C ALA A 38 12.72 -13.65 -0.41
N ALA A 39 11.91 -13.49 -1.46
CA ALA A 39 11.73 -14.55 -2.43
C ALA A 39 13.05 -14.80 -3.19
N PRO A 40 13.51 -16.06 -3.27
CA PRO A 40 14.64 -16.39 -4.12
C PRO A 40 14.33 -16.02 -5.56
N THR A 41 15.38 -15.67 -6.29
CA THR A 41 15.29 -15.50 -7.74
C THR A 41 16.22 -16.50 -8.39
N GLY A 42 16.04 -16.77 -9.68
CA GLY A 42 16.99 -17.59 -10.45
C GLY A 42 18.44 -17.06 -10.45
N ARG A 43 18.72 -15.91 -9.82
CA ARG A 43 20.04 -15.29 -9.67
C ARG A 43 20.61 -15.33 -8.24
N GLY A 44 19.91 -15.87 -7.25
CA GLY A 44 20.44 -15.97 -5.88
C GLY A 44 19.39 -16.28 -4.80
N PRO A 45 19.84 -16.60 -3.58
CA PRO A 45 19.01 -17.16 -2.49
C PRO A 45 17.98 -16.20 -1.87
N GLY A 46 17.79 -14.98 -2.39
CA GLY A 46 16.92 -13.97 -1.78
C GLY A 46 17.50 -13.39 -0.48
N ARG A 47 16.81 -12.43 0.12
CA ARG A 47 17.16 -11.88 1.45
C ARG A 47 16.63 -12.81 2.56
N PRO A 48 17.29 -12.90 3.74
CA PRO A 48 16.72 -13.63 4.87
C PRO A 48 15.31 -13.15 5.21
N VAL A 49 14.36 -14.09 5.31
CA VAL A 49 12.92 -13.80 5.54
C VAL A 49 12.71 -12.95 6.79
N ALA A 50 13.41 -13.26 7.89
CA ALA A 50 13.30 -12.51 9.14
C ALA A 50 13.69 -11.03 8.99
N GLU A 51 14.75 -10.73 8.23
CA GLU A 51 15.19 -9.36 7.99
C GLU A 51 14.24 -8.59 7.07
N ALA A 52 13.75 -9.26 6.03
CA ALA A 52 12.77 -8.69 5.11
C ALA A 52 11.46 -8.37 5.84
N LEU A 53 11.01 -9.27 6.73
CA LEU A 53 9.81 -9.09 7.52
C LEU A 53 9.96 -7.93 8.53
N ALA A 54 11.10 -7.81 9.19
CA ALA A 54 11.37 -6.69 10.08
C ALA A 54 11.35 -5.34 9.34
N ALA A 55 11.95 -5.27 8.15
CA ALA A 55 11.92 -4.06 7.33
C ALA A 55 10.50 -3.73 6.82
N PHE A 56 9.74 -4.76 6.43
CA PHE A 56 8.34 -4.65 6.06
C PHE A 56 7.47 -4.06 7.17
N GLU A 57 7.57 -4.61 8.38
CA GLU A 57 6.83 -4.12 9.55
C GLU A 57 7.16 -2.65 9.86
N ALA A 58 8.43 -2.25 9.73
CA ALA A 58 8.84 -0.86 9.90
C ALA A 58 8.16 0.08 8.89
N PHE A 59 8.17 -0.27 7.61
CA PHE A 59 7.50 0.53 6.58
C PHE A 59 5.96 0.53 6.73
N LEU A 60 5.35 -0.56 7.21
CA LEU A 60 3.92 -0.58 7.53
C LEU A 60 3.58 0.37 8.68
N ALA A 61 4.40 0.39 9.73
CA ALA A 61 4.23 1.31 10.85
C ALA A 61 4.37 2.77 10.38
N GLU A 62 5.34 3.06 9.52
CA GLU A 62 5.48 4.37 8.89
C GLU A 62 4.25 4.73 8.04
N ALA A 63 3.80 3.83 7.16
CA ALA A 63 2.61 4.05 6.33
C ALA A 63 1.35 4.30 7.19
N ARG A 64 1.21 3.59 8.31
CA ARG A 64 0.14 3.81 9.27
C ARG A 64 0.20 5.21 9.86
N SER A 65 1.40 5.70 10.18
CA SER A 65 1.57 7.05 10.71
C SER A 65 1.16 8.16 9.73
N THR A 66 1.23 7.91 8.42
CA THR A 66 0.86 8.89 7.38
C THR A 66 -0.63 8.86 7.02
N MET A 67 -1.37 7.83 7.44
CA MET A 67 -2.80 7.68 7.14
C MET A 67 -3.66 8.92 7.47
N PRO A 68 -3.50 9.62 8.62
CA PRO A 68 -4.32 10.78 8.94
C PRO A 68 -4.21 11.93 7.93
N ALA A 69 -3.09 12.03 7.20
CA ALA A 69 -2.82 13.14 6.27
C ALA A 69 -3.77 13.21 5.06
N TRP A 70 -4.43 12.10 4.72
CA TRP A 70 -5.34 12.01 3.59
C TRP A 70 -6.77 11.65 3.98
N ARG A 71 -7.08 11.63 5.28
CA ARG A 71 -8.45 11.42 5.74
C ARG A 71 -9.33 12.57 5.30
N SER A 72 -10.38 12.27 4.55
CA SER A 72 -11.37 13.27 4.13
C SER A 72 -12.69 12.60 3.74
N ARG A 73 -13.79 13.33 3.93
CA ARG A 73 -15.16 12.85 3.69
C ARG A 73 -15.37 12.15 2.34
N PRO A 74 -14.83 12.64 1.21
CA PRO A 74 -15.00 11.97 -0.10
C PRO A 74 -14.32 10.60 -0.21
N PHE A 75 -13.38 10.27 0.69
CA PHE A 75 -12.54 9.07 0.68
C PHE A 75 -12.59 8.30 2.02
N ASP A 76 -13.55 8.58 2.92
CA ASP A 76 -13.61 7.94 4.25
C ASP A 76 -13.73 6.41 4.18
N ALA A 77 -14.46 5.89 3.19
CA ALA A 77 -14.59 4.46 2.95
C ALA A 77 -13.25 3.83 2.53
N ASP A 78 -12.56 4.48 1.58
CA ASP A 78 -11.25 4.03 1.10
C ASP A 78 -10.19 4.12 2.22
N TRP A 79 -10.23 5.20 3.02
CA TRP A 79 -9.40 5.38 4.19
C TRP A 79 -9.59 4.27 5.22
N THR A 80 -10.85 3.93 5.52
CA THR A 80 -11.19 2.86 6.46
C THR A 80 -10.71 1.51 5.94
N ALA A 81 -10.92 1.21 4.65
CA ALA A 81 -10.45 -0.02 4.02
C ALA A 81 -8.92 -0.15 4.07
N CYS A 82 -8.20 0.90 3.69
CA CYS A 82 -6.73 0.93 3.74
C CYS A 82 -6.20 0.82 5.18
N SER A 83 -6.86 1.46 6.15
CA SER A 83 -6.48 1.34 7.56
C SER A 83 -6.61 -0.10 8.07
N ARG A 84 -7.74 -0.76 7.75
CA ARG A 84 -7.97 -2.16 8.11
C ARG A 84 -6.98 -3.10 7.42
N ALA A 85 -6.63 -2.82 6.17
CA ALA A 85 -5.61 -3.57 5.44
C ALA A 85 -4.25 -3.51 6.15
N LEU A 86 -3.81 -2.32 6.59
CA LEU A 86 -2.57 -2.18 7.35
C LEU A 86 -2.60 -2.96 8.67
N ASP A 87 -3.72 -2.91 9.40
CA ASP A 87 -3.88 -3.67 10.66
C ASP A 87 -3.84 -5.18 10.42
N GLU A 88 -4.59 -5.64 9.42
CA GLU A 88 -4.67 -7.05 9.04
C GLU A 88 -3.29 -7.59 8.63
N THR A 89 -2.62 -6.89 7.72
CA THR A 89 -1.29 -7.27 7.24
C THR A 89 -0.26 -7.22 8.36
N GLY A 90 -0.28 -6.22 9.23
CA GLY A 90 0.62 -6.15 10.39
C GLY A 90 0.44 -7.36 11.32
N ARG A 91 -0.81 -7.76 11.58
CA ARG A 91 -1.10 -8.97 12.35
C ARG A 91 -0.62 -10.25 11.64
N ARG A 92 -0.80 -10.37 10.32
CA ARG A 92 -0.28 -11.52 9.54
C ARG A 92 1.25 -11.60 9.59
N ALA A 93 1.93 -10.45 9.50
CA ALA A 93 3.39 -10.37 9.61
C ALA A 93 3.87 -10.84 11.00
N GLU A 94 3.22 -10.39 12.05
CA GLU A 94 3.57 -10.79 13.41
C GLU A 94 3.37 -12.30 13.63
N LEU A 95 2.28 -12.88 13.13
CA LEU A 95 2.07 -14.33 13.19
C LEU A 95 3.17 -15.10 12.45
N LEU A 96 3.52 -14.69 11.24
CA LEU A 96 4.59 -15.31 10.46
C LEU A 96 5.94 -15.26 11.19
N ARG A 97 6.22 -14.15 11.88
CA ARG A 97 7.44 -13.99 12.69
C ARG A 97 7.47 -14.98 13.88
N LEU A 98 6.32 -15.28 14.47
CA LEU A 98 6.19 -16.17 15.64
C LEU A 98 6.17 -17.65 15.25
N GLU A 99 5.53 -18.01 14.13
CA GLU A 99 5.36 -19.39 13.67
C GLU A 99 6.61 -19.96 12.98
N GLY A 100 7.53 -19.09 12.53
CA GLY A 100 8.80 -19.47 11.94
C GLY A 100 8.80 -19.42 10.40
N SER A 101 9.97 -19.64 9.80
CA SER A 101 10.14 -19.52 8.35
C SER A 101 9.48 -20.70 7.61
N PRO A 102 8.79 -20.47 6.48
CA PRO A 102 8.25 -21.53 5.63
C PRO A 102 9.28 -22.61 5.29
N ALA A 103 8.85 -23.86 5.16
CA ALA A 103 9.75 -25.01 4.95
C ALA A 103 10.33 -25.07 3.53
N GLY A 104 9.71 -24.38 2.56
CA GLY A 104 10.16 -24.33 1.17
C GLY A 104 9.69 -23.10 0.39
N TYR A 105 10.21 -22.95 -0.83
CA TYR A 105 9.98 -21.75 -1.65
C TYR A 105 8.53 -21.59 -2.13
N GLU A 106 7.86 -22.68 -2.52
CA GLU A 106 6.46 -22.62 -2.95
C GLU A 106 5.53 -22.16 -1.82
N GLU A 107 5.77 -22.66 -0.61
CA GLU A 107 5.06 -22.24 0.60
C GLU A 107 5.35 -20.76 0.92
N LEU A 108 6.59 -20.32 0.76
CA LEU A 108 6.95 -18.90 0.92
C LEU A 108 6.18 -18.01 -0.06
N TYR A 109 6.09 -18.35 -1.34
CA TYR A 109 5.32 -17.53 -2.29
C TYR A 109 3.83 -17.44 -1.94
N GLY A 110 3.23 -18.55 -1.49
CA GLY A 110 1.84 -18.55 -1.03
C GLY A 110 1.65 -17.63 0.18
N VAL A 111 2.49 -17.81 1.21
CA VAL A 111 2.47 -16.99 2.43
C VAL A 111 2.69 -15.51 2.12
N LEU A 112 3.63 -15.17 1.24
CA LEU A 112 3.87 -13.79 0.83
C LEU A 112 2.68 -13.20 0.06
N GLY A 113 2.03 -14.00 -0.80
CA GLY A 113 0.79 -13.60 -1.47
C GLY A 113 -0.32 -13.26 -0.49
N ASP A 114 -0.57 -14.17 0.46
CA ASP A 114 -1.58 -13.99 1.51
C ASP A 114 -1.23 -12.81 2.43
N LEU A 115 0.05 -12.59 2.73
CA LEU A 115 0.49 -11.44 3.53
C LEU A 115 0.16 -10.11 2.85
N LEU A 116 0.37 -10.03 1.53
CA LEU A 116 0.23 -8.80 0.75
C LEU A 116 -1.20 -8.52 0.26
N GLU A 117 -2.04 -9.55 0.15
CA GLU A 117 -3.42 -9.45 -0.36
C GLU A 117 -4.22 -8.28 0.25
N PRO A 118 -4.26 -8.04 1.57
CA PRO A 118 -5.06 -6.94 2.12
C PRO A 118 -4.64 -5.57 1.59
N LEU A 119 -3.36 -5.39 1.27
CA LEU A 119 -2.81 -4.12 0.78
C LEU A 119 -3.28 -3.76 -0.63
N GLU A 120 -3.99 -4.65 -1.34
CA GLU A 120 -4.65 -4.32 -2.61
C GLU A 120 -5.75 -3.27 -2.46
N ALA A 121 -6.25 -3.03 -1.22
CA ALA A 121 -7.12 -1.91 -0.91
C ALA A 121 -6.54 -0.54 -1.34
N PHE A 122 -5.21 -0.38 -1.30
CA PHE A 122 -4.55 0.83 -1.77
C PHE A 122 -4.62 1.01 -3.29
N GLY A 123 -4.61 -0.10 -4.05
CA GLY A 123 -4.84 -0.09 -5.49
C GLY A 123 -6.24 0.41 -5.85
N VAL A 124 -7.25 -0.10 -5.15
CA VAL A 124 -8.65 0.34 -5.30
C VAL A 124 -8.82 1.82 -4.96
N ALA A 125 -8.21 2.28 -3.86
CA ALA A 125 -8.23 3.68 -3.46
C ALA A 125 -7.56 4.58 -4.52
N ARG A 126 -6.42 4.14 -5.08
CA ARG A 126 -5.69 4.88 -6.15
C ARG A 126 -6.57 5.07 -7.38
N ASP A 127 -7.30 4.05 -7.80
CA ASP A 127 -8.22 4.15 -8.94
C ASP A 127 -9.36 5.15 -8.68
N ARG A 128 -9.88 5.20 -7.43
CA ARG A 128 -10.89 6.18 -7.00
C ARG A 128 -10.35 7.62 -7.04
N PHE A 129 -9.13 7.83 -6.54
CA PHE A 129 -8.43 9.12 -6.66
C PHE A 129 -8.26 9.53 -8.13
N GLY A 130 -7.87 8.60 -9.00
CA GLY A 130 -7.78 8.83 -10.44
C GLY A 130 -9.11 9.29 -11.04
N ARG A 131 -10.20 8.57 -10.79
CA ARG A 131 -11.54 8.92 -11.31
C ARG A 131 -12.01 10.30 -10.85
N ARG A 132 -11.78 10.68 -9.60
CA ARG A 132 -12.16 12.01 -9.06
C ARG A 132 -11.23 13.15 -9.48
N SER A 133 -9.98 12.86 -9.81
CA SER A 133 -9.05 13.84 -10.39
C SER A 133 -9.47 14.27 -11.80
N PHE A 134 -10.35 13.49 -12.45
CA PHE A 134 -10.84 13.73 -13.81
C PHE A 134 -12.38 14.01 -13.91
N GLY A 135 -13.13 14.22 -12.81
CA GLY A 135 -14.55 14.65 -12.87
C GLY A 135 -15.32 14.77 -11.52
N PRO A 136 -16.47 15.49 -11.44
CA PRO A 136 -17.40 15.85 -12.52
C PRO A 136 -17.34 17.33 -12.99
N ARG A 137 -17.78 17.57 -14.23
CA ARG A 137 -18.20 18.88 -14.74
C ARG A 137 -19.67 19.05 -14.35
N ASP A 138 -19.97 20.03 -13.50
CA ASP A 138 -21.29 20.66 -13.45
C ASP A 138 -21.38 21.74 -14.55
#